data_AF-A0AAJ8LSW9-F1
#
_entry.id   AF-A0AAJ8LSW9-F1
#
_cell.length_a   1.000
_cell.length_b   1.000
_cell.length_c   1.000
_cell.angle_alpha   90.00
_cell.angle_beta   90.00
_cell.angle_gamma   90.00
#
_symmetry.space_group_name_H-M   'P 1'
#
loop_
_entity.id
_entity.type
_entity.pdbx_description
1 polymer ?
#
loop_
_entity_poly.entity_id
_entity_poly.type
_entity_poly.pdbx_seq_one_letter_code
_entity_poly.pdbx_strand_id
1 'polypeptide(L)'
;MDAMPVVQDGDSVRAGEYQHGKLTFWERVVTKIWDHDYYTKSPAERRLVFKLDCFMLTALTIGWWLKNIDQSNLTNAIPTCDNLQCGHGNYHNPDYKDMYGFRFCVAFFESAFYPGALYILGSWYNRAELAKRIALWFMAGPAGNAFSGYLQAAIYTSLDGVGGIAGWRWLYIVCGCMTVPCGVILFFLLPDHPGTPGKIWYLTEEEKKLALVRRAKKGTGTATSRIRWVHIVRSVKKWRFWLITPTYVVYGLGLQNAQQFAIYLKAMGYSVALRNILASTMYIIEIFTVVIYSYISDRIKYRFPVTVIPMIWGCIPTGILAVWPPHHRLRLFAFIVNNSLYMTPVFYAWVSEICYKSDEERSFIIATTSTLFFVMNAFLPSVLFLQTDGPSFRKGFPTTFGFIVSSIFFLTAMFIFHQRQVKRDKAKGITSVEAGQVEPVSLDADVEEKEEKRS
;
A
#
# COMPACT_ATOMS: atom_id res chain seq x y z
N MET A 1 5.89 -34.99 36.27
CA MET A 1 5.67 -36.03 35.24
C MET A 1 4.18 -36.16 35.01
N ASP A 2 3.61 -35.28 34.18
CA ASP A 2 2.33 -35.50 33.53
C ASP A 2 2.60 -35.26 32.05
N ALA A 3 2.53 -36.34 31.27
CA ALA A 3 2.81 -36.32 29.85
C ALA A 3 1.78 -35.44 29.13
N MET A 4 2.27 -34.47 28.36
CA MET A 4 1.44 -33.67 27.47
C MET A 4 0.73 -34.58 26.46
N PRO A 5 -0.54 -34.32 26.10
CA PRO A 5 -1.18 -35.03 25.02
C PRO A 5 -0.50 -34.63 23.71
N VAL A 6 0.18 -35.60 23.10
CA VAL A 6 0.58 -35.56 21.69
C VAL A 6 -0.66 -35.18 20.88
N VAL A 7 -0.62 -34.04 20.19
CA VAL A 7 -1.63 -33.67 19.20
C VAL A 7 -1.66 -34.79 18.18
N GLN A 8 -2.69 -35.63 18.24
CA GLN A 8 -2.82 -36.81 17.40
C GLN A 8 -2.75 -36.44 15.93
N ASP A 9 -2.06 -37.30 15.18
CA ASP A 9 -1.80 -37.34 13.74
C ASP A 9 -3.06 -37.37 12.82
N GLY A 10 -4.23 -36.94 13.29
CA GLY A 10 -5.47 -36.93 12.52
C GLY A 10 -5.61 -35.72 11.58
N ASP A 11 -5.03 -34.57 11.93
CA ASP A 11 -5.16 -33.33 11.15
C ASP A 11 -4.11 -33.18 10.04
N SER A 12 -2.97 -33.87 10.16
CA SER A 12 -1.95 -34.02 9.12
C SER A 12 -2.47 -34.89 7.97
N VAL A 13 -3.28 -35.91 8.27
CA VAL A 13 -3.90 -36.83 7.31
C VAL A 13 -4.90 -36.12 6.40
N ARG A 14 -5.75 -35.21 6.94
CA ARG A 14 -6.68 -34.42 6.11
C ARG A 14 -5.97 -33.46 5.15
N ALA A 15 -4.82 -32.90 5.53
CA ALA A 15 -4.03 -32.06 4.63
C ALA A 15 -3.44 -32.86 3.45
N GLY A 16 -3.14 -34.14 3.67
CA GLY A 16 -2.72 -35.10 2.64
C GLY A 16 -3.87 -35.59 1.75
N GLU A 17 -5.07 -35.84 2.31
CA GLU A 17 -6.24 -36.31 1.55
C GLU A 17 -6.73 -35.29 0.51
N TYR A 18 -6.57 -33.99 0.76
CA TYR A 18 -6.88 -32.94 -0.22
C TYR A 18 -5.95 -32.95 -1.46
N GLN A 19 -4.82 -33.66 -1.43
CA GLN A 19 -3.98 -33.84 -2.63
C GLN A 19 -4.56 -34.84 -3.64
N HIS A 20 -5.57 -35.64 -3.27
CA HIS A 20 -6.13 -36.70 -4.13
C HIS A 20 -7.63 -36.59 -4.42
N GLY A 21 -8.37 -35.67 -3.78
CA GLY A 21 -9.79 -35.38 -4.07
C GLY A 21 -10.00 -34.26 -5.09
N LYS A 22 -10.94 -34.42 -6.02
CA LYS A 22 -11.38 -33.32 -6.92
C LYS A 22 -12.01 -32.20 -6.08
N LEU A 23 -11.32 -31.07 -5.94
CA LEU A 23 -11.85 -29.83 -5.34
C LEU A 23 -13.24 -29.49 -5.92
N THR A 24 -14.19 -29.15 -5.05
CA THR A 24 -15.52 -28.64 -5.42
C THR A 24 -15.42 -27.29 -6.15
N PHE A 25 -16.50 -26.86 -6.80
CA PHE A 25 -16.52 -25.57 -7.52
C PHE A 25 -16.14 -24.39 -6.60
N TRP A 26 -16.72 -24.32 -5.40
CA TRP A 26 -16.42 -23.28 -4.42
C TRP A 26 -14.99 -23.36 -3.90
N GLU A 27 -14.47 -24.56 -3.65
CA GLU A 27 -13.07 -24.72 -3.23
C GLU A 27 -12.10 -24.28 -4.34
N ARG A 28 -12.41 -24.56 -5.62
CA ARG A 28 -11.64 -24.03 -6.75
C ARG A 28 -11.72 -22.51 -6.81
N VAL A 29 -12.89 -21.92 -6.61
CA VAL A 29 -13.07 -20.46 -6.61
C VAL A 29 -12.24 -19.83 -5.49
N VAL A 30 -12.33 -20.34 -4.26
CA VAL A 30 -11.56 -19.82 -3.10
C VAL A 30 -10.05 -19.98 -3.32
N THR A 31 -9.61 -21.13 -3.83
CA THR A 31 -8.18 -21.36 -4.14
C THR A 31 -7.69 -20.41 -5.23
N LYS A 32 -8.53 -20.16 -6.23
CA LYS A 32 -8.17 -19.36 -7.40
C LYS A 32 -8.19 -17.86 -7.12
N ILE A 33 -9.14 -17.39 -6.30
CA ILE A 33 -9.36 -15.98 -5.99
C ILE A 33 -8.60 -15.56 -4.73
N TRP A 34 -8.81 -16.25 -3.60
CA TRP A 34 -8.34 -15.80 -2.28
C TRP A 34 -6.93 -16.28 -1.95
N ASP A 35 -6.68 -17.56 -1.72
CA ASP A 35 -5.34 -18.09 -1.40
C ASP A 35 -5.09 -19.39 -2.19
N HIS A 36 -4.03 -19.41 -3.02
CA HIS A 36 -3.71 -20.58 -3.87
C HIS A 36 -3.37 -21.83 -3.04
N ASP A 37 -2.94 -21.63 -1.81
CA ASP A 37 -2.57 -22.65 -0.84
C ASP A 37 -3.61 -22.79 0.27
N TYR A 38 -4.83 -22.25 0.09
CA TYR A 38 -5.86 -22.25 1.14
C TYR A 38 -6.13 -23.66 1.67
N TYR A 39 -6.35 -24.64 0.78
CA TYR A 39 -6.68 -26.01 1.17
C TYR A 39 -5.47 -26.89 1.53
N THR A 40 -4.25 -26.40 1.33
CA THR A 40 -3.02 -27.09 1.73
C THR A 40 -2.54 -26.66 3.12
N LYS A 41 -3.11 -25.58 3.69
CA LYS A 41 -2.82 -25.11 5.05
C LYS A 41 -3.53 -25.95 6.10
N SER A 42 -2.92 -26.07 7.27
CA SER A 42 -3.58 -26.68 8.43
C SER A 42 -4.81 -25.87 8.86
N PRO A 43 -5.82 -26.49 9.50
CA PRO A 43 -7.00 -25.76 9.99
C PRO A 43 -6.65 -24.60 10.93
N ALA A 44 -5.63 -24.78 11.77
CA ALA A 44 -5.12 -23.75 12.68
C ALA A 44 -4.54 -22.54 11.91
N GLU A 45 -3.77 -22.79 10.83
CA GLU A 45 -3.24 -21.72 9.99
C GLU A 45 -4.35 -20.93 9.27
N ARG A 46 -5.38 -21.62 8.77
CA ARG A 46 -6.52 -20.95 8.13
C ARG A 46 -7.27 -20.06 9.12
N ARG A 47 -7.49 -20.55 10.35
CA ARG A 47 -8.17 -19.77 11.40
C ARG A 47 -7.39 -18.53 11.78
N LEU A 48 -6.07 -18.64 11.93
CA LEU A 48 -5.18 -17.51 12.20
C LEU A 48 -5.28 -16.47 11.07
N VAL A 49 -5.13 -16.89 9.81
CA VAL A 49 -5.19 -15.98 8.65
C VAL A 49 -6.55 -15.32 8.54
N PHE A 50 -7.64 -16.05 8.75
CA PHE A 50 -9.00 -15.50 8.74
C PHE A 50 -9.20 -14.42 9.81
N LYS A 51 -8.74 -14.66 11.05
CA LYS A 51 -8.80 -13.64 12.11
C LYS A 51 -7.99 -12.39 11.74
N LEU A 52 -6.78 -12.57 11.21
CA LEU A 52 -5.97 -11.44 10.74
C LEU A 52 -6.68 -10.66 9.63
N ASP A 53 -7.33 -11.35 8.70
CA ASP A 53 -8.09 -10.71 7.61
C ASP A 53 -9.31 -9.94 8.14
N CYS A 54 -10.06 -10.50 9.09
CA CYS A 54 -11.25 -9.86 9.65
C CYS A 54 -10.95 -8.65 10.54
N PHE A 55 -9.86 -8.67 11.30
CA PHE A 55 -9.56 -7.62 12.27
C PHE A 55 -8.48 -6.68 11.76
N MET A 56 -7.28 -7.19 11.49
CA MET A 56 -6.12 -6.37 11.14
C MET A 56 -6.23 -5.79 9.73
N LEU A 57 -6.52 -6.62 8.73
CA LEU A 57 -6.63 -6.14 7.34
C LEU A 57 -7.81 -5.18 7.18
N THR A 58 -8.97 -5.52 7.73
CA THR A 58 -10.16 -4.64 7.70
C THR A 58 -9.92 -3.31 8.42
N ALA A 59 -9.28 -3.31 9.59
CA ALA A 59 -8.94 -2.06 10.28
C ALA A 59 -7.96 -1.21 9.44
N LEU A 60 -6.92 -1.82 8.87
CA LEU A 60 -5.95 -1.11 8.03
C LEU A 60 -6.59 -0.56 6.74
N THR A 61 -7.52 -1.29 6.12
CA THR A 61 -8.20 -0.84 4.89
C THR A 61 -9.15 0.31 5.17
N ILE A 62 -9.94 0.24 6.26
CA ILE A 62 -10.83 1.33 6.69
C ILE A 62 -10.00 2.57 7.04
N GLY A 63 -8.91 2.40 7.80
CA GLY A 63 -8.01 3.50 8.15
C GLY A 63 -7.38 4.15 6.93
N TRP A 64 -6.96 3.36 5.93
CA TRP A 64 -6.43 3.88 4.67
C TRP A 64 -7.47 4.61 3.84
N TRP A 65 -8.70 4.07 3.78
CA TRP A 65 -9.82 4.70 3.09
C TRP A 65 -10.16 6.08 3.68
N LEU A 66 -10.33 6.15 5.01
CA LEU A 66 -10.63 7.39 5.72
C LEU A 66 -9.51 8.41 5.59
N LYS A 67 -8.25 7.97 5.72
CA LYS A 67 -7.08 8.82 5.51
C LYS A 67 -7.12 9.52 4.14
N ASN A 68 -7.45 8.79 3.07
CA ASN A 68 -7.50 9.36 1.72
C ASN A 68 -8.70 10.32 1.54
N ILE A 69 -9.84 10.04 2.20
CA ILE A 69 -10.97 10.97 2.22
C ILE A 69 -10.56 12.30 2.87
N ASP A 70 -9.96 12.22 4.06
CA ASP A 70 -9.52 13.39 4.80
C ASP A 70 -8.48 14.17 4.01
N GLN A 71 -7.43 13.51 3.50
CA GLN A 71 -6.37 14.16 2.74
C GLN A 71 -6.92 14.91 1.51
N SER A 72 -7.87 14.32 0.80
CA SER A 72 -8.54 14.93 -0.35
C SER A 72 -9.40 16.13 0.07
N ASN A 73 -10.23 15.98 1.11
CA ASN A 73 -11.11 17.03 1.61
C ASN A 73 -10.32 18.22 2.20
N LEU A 74 -9.29 17.95 3.00
CA LEU A 74 -8.41 18.97 3.58
C LEU A 74 -7.68 19.76 2.49
N THR A 75 -7.27 19.11 1.41
CA THR A 75 -6.59 19.77 0.30
C THR A 75 -7.54 20.67 -0.50
N ASN A 76 -8.82 20.29 -0.62
CA ASN A 76 -9.82 21.08 -1.34
C ASN A 76 -10.44 22.21 -0.49
N ALA A 77 -10.47 22.08 0.84
CA ALA A 77 -11.03 23.08 1.74
C ALA A 77 -10.19 24.37 1.81
N ILE A 78 -8.86 24.26 1.77
CA ILE A 78 -7.94 25.40 1.97
C ILE A 78 -8.09 26.49 0.89
N PRO A 79 -8.06 26.16 -0.42
CA PRO A 79 -8.28 27.19 -1.45
C PRO A 79 -9.69 27.78 -1.41
N THR A 80 -10.66 27.03 -0.88
CA THR A 80 -12.03 27.53 -0.71
C THR A 80 -12.07 28.58 0.39
N CYS A 81 -11.28 28.41 1.46
CA CYS A 81 -11.10 29.42 2.51
C CYS A 81 -10.48 30.70 1.93
N ASP A 82 -9.39 30.60 1.17
CA ASP A 82 -8.70 31.76 0.59
C ASP A 82 -9.60 32.55 -0.39
N ASN A 83 -10.41 31.86 -1.20
CA ASN A 83 -11.36 32.53 -2.10
C ASN A 83 -12.54 33.16 -1.34
N LEU A 84 -12.98 32.57 -0.22
CA LEU A 84 -14.05 33.11 0.63
C LEU A 84 -13.58 34.26 1.53
N GLN A 85 -12.29 34.32 1.88
CA GLN A 85 -11.67 35.46 2.55
C GLN A 85 -11.80 36.76 1.74
N CYS A 86 -11.85 36.67 0.41
CA CYS A 86 -12.09 37.81 -0.49
C CYS A 86 -13.58 38.15 -0.67
N GLY A 87 -14.51 37.34 -0.14
CA GLY A 87 -15.89 37.31 -0.60
C GLY A 87 -16.96 37.82 0.38
N HIS A 88 -16.97 37.45 1.65
CA HIS A 88 -18.09 37.77 2.56
C HIS A 88 -17.61 38.06 4.00
N GLY A 89 -18.12 39.16 4.55
CA GLY A 89 -17.79 39.65 5.89
C GLY A 89 -18.34 38.81 7.05
N ASN A 90 -17.85 39.16 8.24
CA ASN A 90 -18.33 38.81 9.59
C ASN A 90 -17.96 37.44 10.20
N TYR A 91 -17.01 36.69 9.65
CA TYR A 91 -16.41 35.56 10.38
C TYR A 91 -14.98 35.90 10.83
N HIS A 92 -14.65 35.61 12.09
CA HIS A 92 -13.27 35.68 12.60
C HIS A 92 -12.47 34.62 11.84
N ASN A 93 -11.83 35.04 10.75
CA ASN A 93 -11.13 34.14 9.85
C ASN A 93 -9.85 33.65 10.57
N PRO A 94 -9.59 32.33 10.63
CA PRO A 94 -8.32 31.84 11.16
C PRO A 94 -7.17 32.44 10.35
N ASP A 95 -6.12 32.87 11.03
CA ASP A 95 -4.93 33.42 10.37
C ASP A 95 -4.35 32.32 9.47
N TYR A 96 -3.74 32.67 8.34
CA TYR A 96 -3.17 31.67 7.41
C TYR A 96 -2.14 30.75 8.12
N LYS A 97 -1.52 31.28 9.19
CA LYS A 97 -0.63 30.56 10.10
C LYS A 97 -1.32 29.41 10.84
N ASP A 98 -2.57 29.58 11.26
CA ASP A 98 -3.34 28.53 11.95
C ASP A 98 -3.64 27.37 11.00
N MET A 99 -3.96 27.69 9.74
CA MET A 99 -4.18 26.68 8.70
C MET A 99 -2.90 25.89 8.37
N TYR A 100 -1.75 26.56 8.31
CA TYR A 100 -0.46 25.89 8.14
C TYR A 100 -0.08 25.04 9.35
N GLY A 101 -0.29 25.53 10.57
CA GLY A 101 -0.07 24.78 11.81
C GLY A 101 -0.91 23.51 11.87
N PHE A 102 -2.22 23.64 11.56
CA PHE A 102 -3.12 22.50 11.48
C PHE A 102 -2.66 21.47 10.44
N ARG A 103 -2.29 21.92 9.23
CA ARG A 103 -1.82 21.03 8.16
C ARG A 103 -0.50 20.32 8.51
N PHE A 104 0.39 20.99 9.26
CA PHE A 104 1.60 20.38 9.79
C PHE A 104 1.27 19.26 10.79
N CYS A 105 0.40 19.52 11.76
CA CYS A 105 0.01 18.51 12.75
C CYS A 105 -0.61 17.29 12.08
N VAL A 106 -1.55 17.49 11.14
CA VAL A 106 -2.18 16.39 10.41
C VAL A 106 -1.14 15.58 9.64
N ALA A 107 -0.31 16.24 8.83
CA ALA A 107 0.73 15.56 8.06
C ALA A 107 1.73 14.80 8.95
N PHE A 108 2.09 15.37 10.10
CA PHE A 108 3.02 14.76 11.05
C PHE A 108 2.46 13.45 11.62
N PHE A 109 1.23 13.47 12.15
CA PHE A 109 0.59 12.28 12.71
C PHE A 109 0.23 11.22 11.65
N GLU A 110 -0.09 11.65 10.43
CA GLU A 110 -0.51 10.78 9.33
C GLU A 110 0.67 10.05 8.64
N SER A 111 1.88 10.61 8.74
CA SER A 111 3.05 10.16 7.98
C SER A 111 3.47 8.72 8.28
N ALA A 112 3.34 8.27 9.54
CA ALA A 112 3.72 6.94 9.98
C ALA A 112 2.78 5.81 9.49
N PHE A 113 1.54 6.14 9.10
CA PHE A 113 0.51 5.14 8.79
C PHE A 113 0.92 4.22 7.63
N TYR A 114 1.44 4.79 6.54
CA TYR A 114 1.76 4.03 5.33
C TYR A 114 2.90 3.01 5.54
N PRO A 115 4.11 3.42 5.99
CA PRO A 115 5.18 2.45 6.24
C PRO A 115 4.85 1.50 7.41
N GLY A 116 4.10 1.97 8.42
CA GLY A 116 3.65 1.15 9.54
C GLY A 116 2.71 0.03 9.10
N ALA A 117 1.69 0.34 8.29
CA ALA A 117 0.77 -0.64 7.75
C ALA A 117 1.48 -1.70 6.89
N LEU A 118 2.37 -1.28 5.98
CA LEU A 118 3.14 -2.22 5.16
C LEU A 118 4.05 -3.13 6.00
N TYR A 119 4.64 -2.59 7.07
CA TYR A 119 5.48 -3.37 7.98
C TYR A 119 4.67 -4.43 8.73
N ILE A 120 3.53 -4.05 9.32
CA ILE A 120 2.64 -4.96 10.06
C ILE A 120 2.09 -6.05 9.13
N LEU A 121 1.60 -5.70 7.95
CA LEU A 121 1.16 -6.68 6.94
C LEU A 121 2.31 -7.65 6.60
N GLY A 122 3.52 -7.12 6.40
CA GLY A 122 4.71 -7.88 6.07
C GLY A 122 5.27 -8.77 7.19
N SER A 123 4.92 -8.51 8.45
CA SER A 123 5.34 -9.30 9.62
C SER A 123 4.39 -10.47 9.92
N TRP A 124 3.09 -10.30 9.66
CA TRP A 124 2.06 -11.28 9.99
C TRP A 124 1.73 -12.24 8.83
N TYR A 125 1.75 -11.76 7.57
CA TYR A 125 1.34 -12.58 6.42
C TYR A 125 2.49 -13.31 5.70
N ASN A 126 2.15 -14.42 5.04
CA ASN A 126 3.07 -15.16 4.18
C ASN A 126 3.30 -14.50 2.82
N ARG A 127 4.42 -14.79 2.14
CA ARG A 127 4.73 -14.16 0.83
C ARG A 127 3.65 -14.43 -0.22
N ALA A 128 3.05 -15.62 -0.19
CA ALA A 128 1.94 -16.00 -1.06
C ALA A 128 0.62 -15.29 -0.71
N GLU A 129 0.45 -14.91 0.55
CA GLU A 129 -0.75 -14.26 1.10
C GLU A 129 -0.67 -12.72 1.01
N LEU A 130 0.53 -12.18 1.12
CA LEU A 130 0.82 -10.76 1.36
C LEU A 130 0.45 -9.89 0.15
N ALA A 131 0.75 -10.35 -1.07
CA ALA A 131 0.55 -9.53 -2.27
C ALA A 131 -0.93 -9.12 -2.46
N LYS A 132 -1.85 -10.07 -2.30
CA LYS A 132 -3.30 -9.82 -2.42
C LYS A 132 -3.83 -8.92 -1.32
N ARG A 133 -3.35 -9.11 -0.09
CA ARG A 133 -3.79 -8.32 1.07
C ARG A 133 -3.27 -6.89 1.01
N ILE A 134 -2.03 -6.71 0.55
CA ILE A 134 -1.49 -5.40 0.20
C ILE A 134 -2.34 -4.77 -0.92
N ALA A 135 -2.72 -5.52 -1.97
CA ALA A 135 -3.57 -5.00 -3.04
C ALA A 135 -4.95 -4.54 -2.53
N LEU A 136 -5.60 -5.33 -1.66
CA LEU A 136 -6.86 -4.98 -0.98
C LEU A 136 -6.73 -3.73 -0.11
N TRP A 137 -5.59 -3.58 0.57
CA TRP A 137 -5.30 -2.38 1.33
C TRP A 137 -5.14 -1.15 0.42
N PHE A 138 -4.35 -1.26 -0.66
CA PHE A 138 -4.12 -0.15 -1.59
C PHE A 138 -5.38 0.32 -2.33
N MET A 139 -6.27 -0.59 -2.74
CA MET A 139 -7.51 -0.21 -3.43
C MET A 139 -8.43 0.67 -2.57
N ALA A 140 -8.29 0.62 -1.24
CA ALA A 140 -9.05 1.46 -0.34
C ALA A 140 -8.69 2.96 -0.49
N GLY A 141 -7.48 3.30 -0.96
CA GLY A 141 -7.06 4.68 -1.17
C GLY A 141 -7.82 5.38 -2.30
N PRO A 142 -7.78 4.85 -3.54
CA PRO A 142 -8.56 5.38 -4.66
C PRO A 142 -10.07 5.37 -4.39
N ALA A 143 -10.58 4.36 -3.67
CA ALA A 143 -11.97 4.33 -3.24
C ALA A 143 -12.32 5.51 -2.32
N GLY A 144 -11.40 5.91 -1.44
CA GLY A 144 -11.55 7.08 -0.58
C GLY A 144 -11.55 8.38 -1.39
N ASN A 145 -10.62 8.51 -2.33
CA ASN A 145 -10.53 9.69 -3.21
C ASN A 145 -11.77 9.84 -4.11
N ALA A 146 -12.32 8.73 -4.61
CA ALA A 146 -13.58 8.74 -5.38
C ALA A 146 -14.77 9.19 -4.52
N PHE A 147 -14.83 8.73 -3.27
CA PHE A 147 -15.91 9.07 -2.34
C PHE A 147 -15.85 10.52 -1.84
N SER A 148 -14.65 11.07 -1.65
CA SER A 148 -14.40 12.42 -1.13
C SER A 148 -15.17 13.51 -1.88
N GLY A 149 -15.20 13.47 -3.22
CA GLY A 149 -15.91 14.47 -4.02
C GLY A 149 -17.43 14.49 -3.79
N TYR A 150 -18.04 13.32 -3.56
CA TYR A 150 -19.46 13.21 -3.25
C TYR A 150 -19.78 13.65 -1.84
N LEU A 151 -18.94 13.24 -0.87
CA LEU A 151 -19.08 13.68 0.53
C LEU A 151 -19.01 15.21 0.62
N GLN A 152 -18.04 15.81 -0.07
CA GLN A 152 -17.90 17.26 -0.13
C GLN A 152 -19.12 17.94 -0.74
N ALA A 153 -19.63 17.43 -1.88
CA ALA A 153 -20.83 17.97 -2.51
C ALA A 153 -22.06 17.87 -1.59
N ALA A 154 -22.26 16.73 -0.93
CA ALA A 154 -23.37 16.52 -0.02
C ALA A 154 -23.35 17.52 1.15
N ILE A 155 -22.18 17.72 1.77
CA ILE A 155 -22.01 18.65 2.90
C ILE A 155 -22.30 20.09 2.47
N TYR A 156 -21.77 20.53 1.32
CA TYR A 156 -22.07 21.88 0.83
C TYR A 156 -23.54 22.09 0.48
N THR A 157 -24.27 21.07 0.02
CA THR A 157 -25.70 21.22 -0.30
C THR A 157 -26.61 21.13 0.92
N SER A 158 -26.23 20.40 1.96
CA SER A 158 -27.12 20.06 3.08
C SER A 158 -26.80 20.79 4.39
N LEU A 159 -25.54 21.20 4.59
CA LEU A 159 -25.04 21.75 5.84
C LEU A 159 -24.50 23.18 5.71
N ASP A 160 -24.45 23.75 4.50
CA ASP A 160 -23.99 25.13 4.32
C ASP A 160 -24.97 26.11 4.97
N GLY A 161 -24.47 26.95 5.88
CA GLY A 161 -25.27 27.89 6.67
C GLY A 161 -26.00 27.28 7.87
N VAL A 162 -25.98 25.95 8.03
CA VAL A 162 -26.57 25.29 9.20
C VAL A 162 -25.78 25.67 10.45
N GLY A 163 -26.46 26.22 11.46
CA GLY A 163 -25.83 26.71 12.70
C GLY A 163 -24.95 27.95 12.51
N GLY A 164 -25.07 28.68 11.39
CA GLY A 164 -24.21 29.83 11.09
C GLY A 164 -22.77 29.45 10.73
N ILE A 165 -22.53 28.18 10.39
CA ILE A 165 -21.22 27.65 10.05
C ILE A 165 -21.16 27.42 8.54
N ALA A 166 -20.09 27.89 7.90
CA ALA A 166 -19.86 27.67 6.47
C ALA A 166 -19.60 26.18 6.19
N GLY A 167 -20.04 25.68 5.02
CA GLY A 167 -19.94 24.26 4.66
C GLY A 167 -18.51 23.69 4.68
N TRP A 168 -17.49 24.52 4.45
CA TRP A 168 -16.09 24.09 4.54
C TRP A 168 -15.65 23.76 5.98
N ARG A 169 -16.21 24.44 6.99
CA ARG A 169 -15.97 24.15 8.42
C ARG A 169 -16.70 22.87 8.83
N TRP A 170 -17.92 22.68 8.34
CA TRP A 170 -18.65 21.41 8.50
C TRP A 170 -17.88 20.23 7.91
N LEU A 171 -17.19 20.42 6.79
CA LEU A 171 -16.34 19.38 6.20
C LEU A 171 -15.26 18.89 7.18
N TYR A 172 -14.58 19.79 7.89
CA TYR A 172 -13.60 19.41 8.91
C TYR A 172 -14.23 18.66 10.09
N ILE A 173 -15.41 19.10 10.54
CA ILE A 173 -16.12 18.45 11.67
C ILE A 173 -16.55 17.04 11.28
N VAL A 174 -17.16 16.86 10.11
CA VAL A 174 -17.64 15.54 9.64
C VAL A 174 -16.46 14.59 9.46
N CYS A 175 -15.37 15.03 8.83
CA CYS A 175 -14.13 14.25 8.73
C CYS A 175 -13.60 13.82 10.10
N GLY A 176 -13.50 14.75 11.07
CA GLY A 176 -13.06 14.43 12.43
C GLY A 176 -13.97 13.44 13.15
N CYS A 177 -15.29 13.57 13.02
CA CYS A 177 -16.26 12.64 13.61
C CYS A 177 -16.15 11.22 13.03
N MET A 178 -15.73 11.08 11.77
CA MET A 178 -15.50 9.78 11.16
C MET A 178 -14.15 9.18 11.56
N THR A 179 -13.11 10.00 11.69
CA THR A 179 -11.75 9.50 11.93
C THR A 179 -11.42 9.25 13.39
N VAL A 180 -11.97 9.99 14.34
CA VAL A 180 -11.73 9.77 15.77
C VAL A 180 -12.18 8.37 16.23
N PRO A 181 -13.40 7.89 15.95
CA PRO A 181 -13.82 6.53 16.30
C PRO A 181 -12.95 5.48 15.62
N CYS A 182 -12.57 5.69 14.37
CA CYS A 182 -11.71 4.76 13.65
C CYS A 182 -10.30 4.71 14.24
N GLY A 183 -9.73 5.83 14.68
CA GLY A 183 -8.45 5.86 15.40
C GLY A 183 -8.50 5.05 16.70
N VAL A 184 -9.60 5.18 17.47
CA VAL A 184 -9.84 4.39 18.69
C VAL A 184 -9.94 2.89 18.35
N ILE A 185 -10.69 2.53 17.31
CA ILE A 185 -10.82 1.14 16.86
C ILE A 185 -9.47 0.57 16.42
N LEU A 186 -8.69 1.32 15.64
CA LEU A 186 -7.36 0.88 15.19
C LEU A 186 -6.41 0.64 16.37
N PHE A 187 -6.48 1.47 17.42
CA PHE A 187 -5.67 1.28 18.62
C PHE A 187 -5.94 -0.08 19.31
N PHE A 188 -7.20 -0.53 19.33
CA PHE A 188 -7.56 -1.82 19.94
C PHE A 188 -7.44 -3.03 19.00
N LEU A 189 -7.51 -2.82 17.68
CA LEU A 189 -7.48 -3.90 16.69
C LEU A 189 -6.09 -4.18 16.12
N LEU A 190 -5.17 -3.21 16.10
CA LEU A 190 -3.87 -3.42 15.48
C LEU A 190 -2.95 -4.28 16.37
N PRO A 191 -2.44 -5.40 15.84
CA PRO A 191 -1.50 -6.22 16.58
C PRO A 191 -0.08 -5.67 16.47
N ASP A 192 0.66 -5.75 17.57
CA ASP A 192 2.11 -5.52 17.57
C ASP A 192 2.84 -6.58 16.74
N HIS A 193 4.16 -6.42 16.63
CA HIS A 193 5.02 -7.44 16.05
C HIS A 193 4.79 -8.82 16.73
N PRO A 194 4.73 -9.93 15.97
CA PRO A 194 4.38 -11.25 16.50
C PRO A 194 5.36 -11.77 17.58
N GLY A 195 6.57 -11.22 17.64
CA GLY A 195 7.57 -11.52 18.68
C GLY A 195 7.53 -10.61 19.90
N THR A 196 6.67 -9.59 19.93
CA THR A 196 6.50 -8.73 21.10
C THR A 196 5.52 -9.39 22.06
N PRO A 197 5.84 -9.48 23.38
CA PRO A 197 4.91 -10.00 24.38
C PRO A 197 3.78 -8.98 24.60
N GLY A 198 2.74 -9.04 23.77
CA GLY A 198 1.55 -8.21 23.87
C GLY A 198 0.29 -9.06 23.74
N LYS A 199 -0.71 -8.85 24.60
CA LYS A 199 -2.02 -9.54 24.53
C LYS A 199 -2.95 -8.77 23.59
N ILE A 200 -3.23 -9.36 22.43
CA ILE A 200 -4.27 -8.89 21.52
C ILE A 200 -5.52 -9.75 21.79
N TRP A 201 -6.67 -9.12 21.96
CA TRP A 201 -7.88 -9.79 22.46
C TRP A 201 -8.42 -10.90 21.53
N TYR A 202 -8.17 -10.82 20.23
CA TYR A 202 -8.66 -11.81 19.25
C TYR A 202 -7.65 -12.92 18.90
N LEU A 203 -6.40 -12.85 19.37
CA LEU A 203 -5.34 -13.82 19.09
C LEU A 203 -4.94 -14.61 20.35
N THR A 204 -4.95 -15.94 20.26
CA THR A 204 -4.47 -16.80 21.35
C THR A 204 -2.94 -16.91 21.36
N GLU A 205 -2.35 -17.33 22.48
CA GLU A 205 -0.89 -17.54 22.58
C GLU A 205 -0.40 -18.65 21.62
N GLU A 206 -1.21 -19.68 21.40
CA GLU A 206 -0.92 -20.74 20.42
C GLU A 206 -0.87 -20.18 18.99
N GLU A 207 -1.81 -19.30 18.63
CA GLU A 207 -1.86 -18.64 17.33
C GLU A 207 -0.63 -17.72 17.11
N LYS A 208 -0.15 -17.06 18.16
CA LYS A 208 1.10 -16.26 18.10
C LYS A 208 2.33 -17.14 17.92
N LYS A 209 2.43 -18.24 18.68
CA LYS A 209 3.51 -19.23 18.50
C LYS A 209 3.51 -19.79 17.08
N LEU A 210 2.34 -20.10 16.54
CA LEU A 210 2.19 -20.53 15.14
C LEU A 210 2.68 -19.46 14.16
N ALA A 211 2.34 -18.17 14.37
CA ALA A 211 2.85 -17.08 13.54
C ALA A 211 4.39 -16.95 13.59
N LEU A 212 5.00 -17.15 14.77
CA LEU A 212 6.46 -17.16 14.92
C LEU A 212 7.11 -18.35 14.20
N VAL A 213 6.54 -19.55 14.31
CA VAL A 213 7.01 -20.75 13.59
C VAL A 213 6.90 -20.55 12.07
N ARG A 214 5.77 -20.01 11.58
CA ARG A 214 5.57 -19.68 10.15
C ARG A 214 6.63 -18.70 9.65
N ARG A 215 7.07 -17.79 10.50
CA ARG A 215 8.15 -16.84 10.18
C ARG A 215 9.52 -17.50 10.23
N ALA A 216 9.82 -18.30 11.26
CA ALA A 216 11.08 -19.02 11.37
C ALA A 216 11.32 -19.95 10.16
N LYS A 217 10.28 -20.65 9.70
CA LYS A 217 10.30 -21.50 8.48
C LYS A 217 10.70 -20.75 7.20
N LYS A 218 10.64 -19.40 7.15
CA LYS A 218 11.04 -18.62 5.98
C LYS A 218 12.55 -18.35 5.91
N GLY A 219 13.34 -18.76 6.89
CA GLY A 219 14.75 -18.34 7.01
C GLY A 219 14.92 -16.81 7.12
N THR A 220 13.83 -16.08 7.44
CA THR A 220 13.92 -14.67 7.81
C THR A 220 14.64 -14.63 9.14
N GLY A 221 15.83 -14.02 9.16
CA GLY A 221 16.69 -13.95 10.33
C GLY A 221 15.93 -13.57 11.60
N THR A 222 16.41 -14.08 12.73
CA THR A 222 15.85 -13.84 14.07
C THR A 222 15.43 -12.38 14.23
N ALA A 223 14.12 -12.19 14.36
CA ALA A 223 13.49 -10.88 14.45
C ALA A 223 13.73 -10.26 15.83
N THR A 224 14.97 -9.85 16.10
CA THR A 224 15.35 -9.29 17.40
C THR A 224 16.44 -8.22 17.36
N SER A 225 17.12 -7.98 16.24
CA SER A 225 18.12 -6.90 16.18
C SER A 225 17.45 -5.55 15.89
N ARG A 226 17.59 -4.61 16.82
CA ARG A 226 17.34 -3.19 16.57
C ARG A 226 18.15 -2.76 15.35
N ILE A 227 17.52 -2.02 14.42
CA ILE A 227 18.22 -1.48 13.25
C ILE A 227 19.39 -0.62 13.74
N ARG A 228 20.61 -1.13 13.62
CA ARG A 228 21.83 -0.37 13.91
C ARG A 228 22.21 0.44 12.68
N TRP A 229 22.83 1.61 12.90
CA TRP A 229 23.41 2.44 11.85
C TRP A 229 24.27 1.68 10.82
N VAL A 230 24.96 0.62 11.26
CA VAL A 230 25.77 -0.25 10.38
C VAL A 230 24.92 -0.94 9.31
N HIS A 231 23.71 -1.40 9.65
CA HIS A 231 22.81 -2.07 8.70
C HIS A 231 22.27 -1.09 7.66
N ILE A 232 22.02 0.16 8.07
CA ILE A 232 21.61 1.26 7.18
C ILE A 232 22.71 1.54 6.16
N VAL A 233 23.93 1.81 6.62
CA VAL A 233 25.07 2.11 5.74
C VAL A 233 25.36 0.95 4.78
N ARG A 234 25.28 -0.30 5.27
CA ARG A 234 25.46 -1.49 4.44
C ARG A 234 24.35 -1.62 3.38
N SER A 235 23.11 -1.24 3.69
CA SER A 235 21.98 -1.31 2.76
C SER A 235 22.08 -0.25 1.66
N VAL A 236 22.47 0.98 2.01
CA VAL A 236 22.67 2.08 1.05
C VAL A 236 23.80 1.78 0.05
N LYS A 237 24.83 1.03 0.46
CA LYS A 237 25.92 0.61 -0.43
C LYS A 237 25.52 -0.46 -1.47
N LYS A 238 24.35 -1.10 -1.33
CA LYS A 238 23.92 -2.15 -2.25
C LYS A 238 23.19 -1.55 -3.45
N TRP A 239 23.29 -2.24 -4.59
CA TRP A 239 22.56 -1.90 -5.81
C TRP A 239 21.04 -1.80 -5.59
N ARG A 240 20.52 -2.60 -4.64
CA ARG A 240 19.09 -2.66 -4.31
C ARG A 240 18.56 -1.28 -3.94
N PHE A 241 19.27 -0.53 -3.10
CA PHE A 241 18.87 0.82 -2.71
C PHE A 241 18.80 1.78 -3.92
N TRP A 242 19.85 1.78 -4.73
CA TRP A 242 20.01 2.70 -5.87
C TRP A 242 19.15 2.37 -7.09
N LEU A 243 18.63 1.15 -7.22
CA LEU A 243 17.67 0.81 -8.27
C LEU A 243 16.23 0.86 -7.76
N ILE A 244 15.93 0.26 -6.60
CA ILE A 244 14.55 0.16 -6.09
C ILE A 244 13.99 1.55 -5.77
N THR A 245 14.75 2.36 -5.02
CA THR A 245 14.23 3.64 -4.52
C THR A 245 13.93 4.61 -5.66
N PRO A 246 14.86 4.88 -6.60
CA PRO A 246 14.56 5.77 -7.72
C PRO A 246 13.47 5.21 -8.62
N THR A 247 13.41 3.89 -8.85
CA THR A 247 12.33 3.29 -9.66
C THR A 247 10.96 3.74 -9.18
N TYR A 248 10.69 3.61 -7.88
CA TYR A 248 9.40 3.97 -7.31
C TYR A 248 9.14 5.47 -7.34
N VAL A 249 10.16 6.28 -7.05
CA VAL A 249 10.05 7.74 -7.08
C VAL A 249 9.65 8.20 -8.48
N VAL A 250 10.36 7.74 -9.50
CA VAL A 250 10.12 8.18 -10.88
C VAL A 250 8.79 7.63 -11.41
N TYR A 251 8.48 6.37 -11.11
CA TYR A 251 7.16 5.78 -11.38
C TYR A 251 6.04 6.61 -10.74
N GLY A 252 6.10 6.85 -9.43
CA GLY A 252 5.05 7.53 -8.69
C GLY A 252 4.84 8.96 -9.18
N LEU A 253 5.91 9.69 -9.49
CA LEU A 253 5.81 11.05 -10.03
C LEU A 253 5.18 11.11 -11.42
N GLY A 254 5.34 10.05 -12.23
CA GLY A 254 4.72 9.95 -13.56
C GLY A 254 3.19 9.75 -13.54
N LEU A 255 2.62 9.29 -12.42
CA LEU A 255 1.18 8.99 -12.32
C LEU A 255 0.33 10.16 -11.76
N GLN A 256 0.96 11.24 -11.26
CA GLN A 256 0.28 12.26 -10.47
C GLN A 256 -0.44 13.32 -11.33
N ASN A 257 -1.61 12.97 -11.88
CA ASN A 257 -2.38 13.83 -12.79
C ASN A 257 -3.80 14.20 -12.29
N ALA A 258 -4.21 13.76 -11.10
CA ALA A 258 -5.58 13.93 -10.61
C ALA A 258 -5.98 15.40 -10.42
N GLN A 259 -5.10 16.22 -9.82
CA GLN A 259 -5.36 17.64 -9.59
C GLN A 259 -5.44 18.42 -10.92
N GLN A 260 -4.57 18.07 -11.86
CA GLN A 260 -4.50 18.64 -13.20
C GLN A 260 -5.75 18.30 -14.01
N PHE A 261 -6.28 17.08 -13.84
CA PHE A 261 -7.54 16.69 -14.45
C PHE A 261 -8.72 17.52 -13.92
N ALA A 262 -8.76 17.79 -12.61
CA ALA A 262 -9.79 18.67 -12.03
C ALA A 262 -9.72 20.10 -12.59
N ILE A 263 -8.50 20.66 -12.73
CA ILE A 263 -8.27 21.98 -13.35
C ILE A 263 -8.69 21.97 -14.83
N TYR A 264 -8.33 20.92 -15.56
CA TYR A 264 -8.71 20.73 -16.96
C TYR A 264 -10.22 20.73 -17.15
N LEU A 265 -10.95 19.93 -16.35
CA LEU A 265 -12.41 19.87 -16.45
C LEU A 265 -13.08 21.20 -16.07
N LYS A 266 -12.50 21.94 -15.11
CA LYS A 266 -12.96 23.30 -14.78
C LYS A 266 -12.78 24.26 -15.96
N ALA A 267 -11.61 24.23 -16.62
CA ALA A 267 -11.33 25.09 -17.78
C ALA A 267 -12.24 24.79 -18.98
N MET A 268 -12.68 23.54 -19.13
CA MET A 268 -13.59 23.11 -20.21
C MET A 268 -15.07 23.38 -19.91
N GLY A 269 -15.41 23.97 -18.76
CA GLY A 269 -16.79 24.37 -18.41
C GLY A 269 -17.70 23.22 -17.98
N TYR A 270 -17.15 22.09 -17.53
CA TYR A 270 -17.95 20.97 -17.04
C TYR A 270 -18.73 21.32 -15.75
N SER A 271 -19.98 20.85 -15.65
CA SER A 271 -20.78 20.99 -14.43
C SER A 271 -20.09 20.34 -13.23
N VAL A 272 -20.37 20.82 -12.01
CA VAL A 272 -19.78 20.29 -10.76
C VAL A 272 -20.05 18.78 -10.63
N ALA A 273 -21.28 18.36 -10.92
CA ALA A 273 -21.66 16.95 -10.87
C ALA A 273 -20.87 16.10 -11.87
N LEU A 274 -20.73 16.56 -13.12
CA LEU A 274 -20.00 15.81 -14.15
C LEU A 274 -18.49 15.77 -13.87
N ARG A 275 -17.94 16.81 -13.24
CA ARG A 275 -16.54 16.82 -12.78
C ARG A 275 -16.26 15.73 -11.76
N ASN A 276 -17.13 15.58 -10.76
CA ASN A 276 -16.99 14.55 -9.73
C ASN A 276 -17.15 13.14 -10.31
N ILE A 277 -18.10 12.94 -11.23
CA ILE A 277 -18.32 11.64 -11.90
C ILE A 277 -17.09 11.23 -12.73
N LEU A 278 -16.54 12.14 -13.54
CA LEU A 278 -15.37 11.85 -14.37
C LEU A 278 -14.12 11.56 -13.52
N ALA A 279 -13.89 12.34 -12.45
CA ALA A 279 -12.81 12.06 -11.50
C ALA A 279 -13.00 10.69 -10.82
N SER A 280 -14.23 10.35 -10.43
CA SER A 280 -14.55 9.05 -9.83
C SER A 280 -14.28 7.88 -10.79
N THR A 281 -14.61 8.06 -12.07
CA THR A 281 -14.34 7.03 -13.10
C THR A 281 -12.86 6.70 -13.19
N MET A 282 -12.00 7.71 -13.06
CA MET A 282 -10.55 7.57 -13.08
C MET A 282 -10.05 6.68 -11.91
N TYR A 283 -10.55 6.92 -10.69
CA TYR A 283 -10.20 6.10 -9.52
C TYR A 283 -10.79 4.68 -9.58
N ILE A 284 -11.97 4.50 -10.17
CA ILE A 284 -12.55 3.16 -10.37
C ILE A 284 -11.66 2.32 -11.29
N ILE A 285 -11.14 2.90 -12.38
CA ILE A 285 -10.19 2.23 -13.27
C ILE A 285 -8.92 1.84 -12.51
N GLU A 286 -8.42 2.72 -11.63
CA GLU A 286 -7.27 2.43 -10.77
C GLU A 286 -7.52 1.18 -9.90
N ILE A 287 -8.68 1.08 -9.25
CA ILE A 287 -9.07 -0.07 -8.41
C ILE A 287 -9.09 -1.36 -9.24
N PHE A 288 -9.75 -1.36 -10.40
CA PHE A 288 -9.81 -2.54 -11.27
C PHE A 288 -8.42 -2.97 -11.72
N THR A 289 -7.59 -2.00 -12.08
CA THR A 289 -6.24 -2.25 -12.58
C THR A 289 -5.35 -2.86 -11.49
N VAL A 290 -5.42 -2.35 -10.26
CA VAL A 290 -4.73 -2.92 -9.09
C VAL A 290 -5.08 -4.39 -8.89
N VAL A 291 -6.36 -4.73 -8.95
CA VAL A 291 -6.84 -6.11 -8.75
C VAL A 291 -6.32 -7.01 -9.88
N ILE A 292 -6.44 -6.55 -11.13
CA ILE A 292 -6.01 -7.30 -12.31
C ILE A 292 -4.50 -7.57 -12.26
N TYR A 293 -3.67 -6.55 -12.03
CA TYR A 293 -2.22 -6.70 -12.01
C TYR A 293 -1.75 -7.54 -10.83
N SER A 294 -2.35 -7.37 -9.65
CA SER A 294 -2.01 -8.19 -8.48
C SER A 294 -2.36 -9.66 -8.72
N TYR A 295 -3.54 -9.93 -9.29
CA TYR A 295 -3.95 -11.28 -9.65
C TYR A 295 -3.04 -11.91 -10.71
N ILE A 296 -2.70 -11.18 -11.78
CA ILE A 296 -1.80 -11.66 -12.83
C ILE A 296 -0.40 -11.92 -12.26
N SER A 297 0.12 -11.01 -11.44
CA SER A 297 1.41 -11.17 -10.75
C SER A 297 1.48 -12.46 -9.96
N ASP A 298 0.44 -12.77 -9.19
CA ASP A 298 0.41 -13.98 -8.36
C ASP A 298 0.28 -15.26 -9.18
N ARG A 299 -0.44 -15.21 -10.30
CA ARG A 299 -0.59 -16.36 -11.20
C ARG A 299 0.67 -16.68 -11.98
N ILE A 300 1.30 -15.66 -12.56
CA ILE A 300 2.50 -15.86 -13.38
C ILE A 300 3.72 -16.12 -12.48
N LYS A 301 3.73 -15.65 -11.23
CA LYS A 301 4.88 -15.65 -10.30
C LYS A 301 6.12 -14.94 -10.86
N TYR A 302 5.98 -14.30 -12.01
CA TYR A 302 7.02 -13.56 -12.70
C TYR A 302 6.59 -12.10 -12.81
N ARG A 303 7.16 -11.28 -11.93
CA ARG A 303 6.67 -9.92 -11.67
C ARG A 303 7.13 -8.89 -12.70
N PHE A 304 8.26 -9.15 -13.37
CA PHE A 304 8.83 -8.24 -14.36
C PHE A 304 7.84 -7.81 -15.47
N PRO A 305 7.24 -8.73 -16.25
CA PRO A 305 6.31 -8.33 -17.32
C PRO A 305 5.07 -7.61 -16.77
N VAL A 306 4.59 -8.00 -15.59
CA VAL A 306 3.42 -7.39 -14.95
C VAL A 306 3.69 -5.95 -14.51
N THR A 307 4.96 -5.60 -14.25
CA THR A 307 5.35 -4.21 -13.94
C THR A 307 5.73 -3.39 -15.18
N VAL A 308 6.39 -3.99 -16.17
CA VAL A 308 6.89 -3.25 -17.35
C VAL A 308 5.82 -3.00 -18.40
N ILE A 309 4.93 -3.97 -18.65
CA ILE A 309 3.87 -3.83 -19.67
C ILE A 309 2.95 -2.62 -19.36
N PRO A 310 2.48 -2.41 -18.12
CA PRO A 310 1.71 -1.22 -17.78
C PRO A 310 2.50 0.07 -18.03
N MET A 311 3.80 0.11 -17.77
CA MET A 311 4.60 1.32 -18.04
C MET A 311 4.75 1.61 -19.53
N ILE A 312 4.95 0.58 -20.36
CA ILE A 312 4.98 0.74 -21.81
C ILE A 312 3.62 1.25 -22.31
N TRP A 313 2.51 0.69 -21.79
CA TRP A 313 1.17 1.20 -22.06
C TRP A 313 1.03 2.67 -21.64
N GLY A 314 1.61 3.05 -20.50
CA GLY A 314 1.60 4.41 -19.96
C GLY A 314 2.26 5.47 -20.81
N CYS A 315 3.18 5.10 -21.71
CA CYS A 315 3.74 6.03 -22.69
C CYS A 315 2.66 6.63 -23.62
N ILE A 316 1.55 5.91 -23.86
CA ILE A 316 0.47 6.38 -24.73
C ILE A 316 -0.33 7.53 -24.08
N PRO A 317 -0.99 7.36 -22.92
CA PRO A 317 -1.75 8.44 -22.29
C PRO A 317 -0.84 9.62 -21.90
N THR A 318 0.35 9.35 -21.34
CA THR A 318 1.27 10.44 -20.96
C THR A 318 1.86 11.15 -22.19
N GLY A 319 2.11 10.43 -23.28
CA GLY A 319 2.55 11.03 -24.56
C GLY A 319 1.48 11.92 -25.19
N ILE A 320 0.21 11.48 -25.15
CA ILE A 320 -0.94 12.30 -25.58
C ILE A 320 -1.01 13.60 -24.76
N LEU A 321 -0.86 13.52 -23.44
CA LEU A 321 -0.87 14.70 -22.57
C LEU A 321 0.34 15.60 -22.81
N ALA A 322 1.52 15.03 -23.12
CA ALA A 322 2.73 15.79 -23.43
C ALA A 322 2.63 16.58 -24.75
N VAL A 323 2.03 15.98 -25.79
CA VAL A 323 1.81 16.65 -27.09
C VAL A 323 0.65 17.65 -27.03
N TRP A 324 -0.33 17.40 -26.17
CA TRP A 324 -1.52 18.23 -25.96
C TRP A 324 -2.34 18.48 -27.26
N PRO A 325 -2.95 17.43 -27.85
CA PRO A 325 -3.68 17.56 -29.10
C PRO A 325 -4.95 18.41 -28.94
N PRO A 326 -5.41 19.08 -30.02
CA PRO A 326 -6.60 19.95 -29.98
C PRO A 326 -7.89 19.17 -29.64
N HIS A 327 -7.95 17.89 -29.99
CA HIS A 327 -9.12 17.04 -29.75
C HIS A 327 -9.37 16.80 -28.25
N HIS A 328 -10.46 17.37 -27.73
CA HIS A 328 -10.87 17.25 -26.33
C HIS A 328 -11.08 15.81 -25.86
N ARG A 329 -11.71 14.97 -26.70
CA ARG A 329 -11.98 13.55 -26.38
C ARG A 329 -10.69 12.75 -26.15
N LEU A 330 -9.64 13.06 -26.89
CA LEU A 330 -8.36 12.38 -26.80
C LEU A 330 -7.63 12.73 -25.50
N ARG A 331 -7.69 14.02 -25.09
CA ARG A 331 -7.19 14.48 -23.79
C ARG A 331 -7.95 13.85 -22.63
N LEU A 332 -9.29 13.80 -22.71
CA LEU A 332 -10.14 13.15 -21.70
C LEU A 332 -9.82 11.66 -21.56
N PHE A 333 -9.67 10.95 -22.68
CA PHE A 333 -9.23 9.56 -22.70
C PHE A 333 -7.87 9.39 -22.00
N ALA A 334 -6.90 10.24 -22.31
CA ALA A 334 -5.57 10.17 -21.74
C ALA A 334 -5.56 10.36 -20.21
N PHE A 335 -6.32 11.33 -19.68
CA PHE A 335 -6.44 11.54 -18.23
C PHE A 335 -7.05 10.32 -17.52
N ILE A 336 -8.12 9.77 -18.08
CA ILE A 336 -8.84 8.64 -17.49
C ILE A 336 -7.96 7.38 -17.51
N VAL A 337 -7.33 7.08 -18.65
CA VAL A 337 -6.50 5.88 -18.84
C VAL A 337 -5.17 5.97 -18.09
N ASN A 338 -4.65 7.16 -17.78
CA ASN A 338 -3.41 7.31 -17.04
C ASN A 338 -3.43 6.61 -15.66
N ASN A 339 -4.61 6.42 -15.05
CA ASN A 339 -4.72 5.73 -13.76
C ASN A 339 -4.74 4.21 -13.88
N SER A 340 -4.80 3.66 -15.10
CA SER A 340 -4.57 2.23 -15.34
C SER A 340 -3.09 1.82 -15.19
N LEU A 341 -2.21 2.75 -14.84
CA LEU A 341 -0.77 2.50 -14.69
C LEU A 341 -0.39 2.05 -13.28
N TYR A 342 -1.37 2.03 -12.37
CA TYR A 342 -1.11 1.84 -10.95
C TYR A 342 -0.74 0.39 -10.62
N MET A 343 0.54 0.17 -10.34
CA MET A 343 1.14 -1.13 -10.03
C MET A 343 1.83 -1.20 -8.66
N THR A 344 1.60 -0.19 -7.81
CA THR A 344 2.26 -0.03 -6.50
C THR A 344 2.27 -1.32 -5.65
N PRO A 345 1.17 -2.09 -5.53
CA PRO A 345 1.16 -3.34 -4.75
C PRO A 345 2.14 -4.39 -5.29
N VAL A 346 2.15 -4.57 -6.62
CA VAL A 346 3.03 -5.54 -7.30
C VAL A 346 4.49 -5.13 -7.14
N PHE A 347 4.78 -3.83 -7.23
CA PHE A 347 6.12 -3.29 -7.02
C PHE A 347 6.63 -3.59 -5.59
N TYR A 348 5.87 -3.26 -4.55
CA TYR A 348 6.28 -3.54 -3.16
C TYR A 348 6.37 -5.03 -2.86
N ALA A 349 5.50 -5.84 -3.45
CA ALA A 349 5.59 -7.28 -3.36
C ALA A 349 6.94 -7.77 -3.94
N TRP A 350 7.33 -7.25 -5.12
CA TRP A 350 8.60 -7.59 -5.75
C TRP A 350 9.82 -7.14 -4.93
N VAL A 351 9.80 -5.91 -4.39
CA VAL A 351 10.84 -5.41 -3.48
C VAL A 351 10.99 -6.29 -2.25
N SER A 352 9.87 -6.71 -1.66
CA SER A 352 9.85 -7.61 -0.50
C SER A 352 10.47 -8.97 -0.82
N GLU A 353 10.29 -9.46 -2.03
CA GLU A 353 10.92 -10.69 -2.51
C GLU A 353 12.41 -10.51 -2.80
N ILE A 354 12.84 -9.39 -3.38
CA ILE A 354 14.27 -9.12 -3.60
C ILE A 354 15.04 -9.04 -2.28
N CYS A 355 14.42 -8.45 -1.26
CA CYS A 355 15.03 -8.18 0.04
C CYS A 355 14.79 -9.29 1.07
N TYR A 356 14.38 -10.48 0.64
CA TYR A 356 13.92 -11.53 1.55
C TYR A 356 14.96 -12.06 2.55
N LYS A 357 16.25 -11.90 2.26
CA LYS A 357 17.36 -12.45 3.07
C LYS A 357 17.57 -11.69 4.39
N SER A 358 17.10 -10.45 4.50
CA SER A 358 17.28 -9.60 5.68
C SER A 358 16.05 -8.75 5.90
N ASP A 359 15.39 -8.95 7.05
CA ASP A 359 14.21 -8.18 7.43
C ASP A 359 14.53 -6.69 7.66
N GLU A 360 15.71 -6.39 8.20
CA GLU A 360 16.18 -5.02 8.44
C GLU A 360 16.42 -4.26 7.14
N GLU A 361 17.07 -4.91 6.15
CA GLU A 361 17.29 -4.30 4.83
C GLU A 361 15.96 -4.08 4.11
N ARG A 362 15.04 -5.05 4.20
CA ARG A 362 13.71 -4.96 3.60
C ARG A 362 12.91 -3.80 4.18
N SER A 363 12.81 -3.70 5.51
CA SER A 363 12.04 -2.63 6.15
C SER A 363 12.65 -1.26 5.86
N PHE A 364 13.97 -1.14 5.91
CA PHE A 364 14.68 0.10 5.59
C PHE A 364 14.44 0.56 4.14
N ILE A 365 14.56 -0.34 3.16
CA ILE A 365 14.35 0.00 1.75
C ILE A 365 12.90 0.41 1.49
N ILE A 366 11.91 -0.33 2.01
CA ILE A 366 10.49 -0.01 1.82
C ILE A 366 10.15 1.36 2.44
N ALA A 367 10.60 1.63 3.67
CA ALA A 367 10.38 2.90 4.34
C ALA A 367 11.06 4.07 3.62
N THR A 368 12.31 3.89 3.18
CA THR A 368 13.04 4.95 2.47
C THR A 368 12.44 5.22 1.08
N THR A 369 12.01 4.18 0.38
CA THR A 369 11.40 4.28 -0.95
C THR A 369 10.11 5.09 -0.91
N SER A 370 9.23 4.79 0.05
CA SER A 370 7.98 5.54 0.24
C SER A 370 8.23 6.97 0.70
N THR A 371 9.13 7.18 1.67
CA THR A 371 9.47 8.51 2.19
C THR A 371 10.03 9.41 1.10
N LEU A 372 11.00 8.93 0.31
CA LEU A 372 11.59 9.72 -0.77
C LEU A 372 10.57 10.04 -1.87
N PHE A 373 9.64 9.13 -2.17
CA PHE A 373 8.54 9.45 -3.07
C PHE A 373 7.69 10.61 -2.56
N PHE A 374 7.26 10.58 -1.30
CA PHE A 374 6.46 11.67 -0.73
C PHE A 374 7.22 12.99 -0.63
N VAL A 375 8.51 12.96 -0.29
CA VAL A 375 9.37 14.17 -0.28
C VAL A 375 9.42 14.78 -1.68
N MET A 376 9.67 13.98 -2.72
CA MET A 376 9.69 14.48 -4.10
C MET A 376 8.31 14.95 -4.55
N ASN A 377 7.26 14.25 -4.15
CA ASN A 377 5.88 14.61 -4.49
C ASN A 377 5.39 15.90 -3.80
N ALA A 378 5.99 16.30 -2.68
CA ALA A 378 5.58 17.51 -1.97
C ALA A 378 5.95 18.80 -2.70
N PHE A 379 7.11 18.87 -3.36
CA PHE A 379 7.57 20.10 -4.02
C PHE A 379 7.55 20.03 -5.54
N LEU A 380 7.81 18.86 -6.12
CA LEU A 380 8.04 18.75 -7.57
C LEU A 380 6.80 19.08 -8.41
N PRO A 381 5.58 18.61 -8.07
CA PRO A 381 4.37 19.01 -8.77
C PRO A 381 4.12 20.52 -8.71
N SER A 382 4.44 21.19 -7.61
CA SER A 382 4.29 22.64 -7.48
C SER A 382 5.21 23.43 -8.41
N VAL A 383 6.36 22.86 -8.77
CA VAL A 383 7.30 23.44 -9.74
C VAL A 383 6.89 23.10 -11.18
N LEU A 384 6.43 21.87 -11.42
CA LEU A 384 6.13 21.36 -12.76
C LEU A 384 4.74 21.78 -13.27
N PHE A 385 3.76 21.86 -12.38
CA PHE A 385 2.35 22.15 -12.67
C PHE A 385 1.94 23.46 -12.01
N LEU A 386 2.59 24.55 -12.43
CA LEU A 386 2.20 25.90 -12.08
C LEU A 386 0.75 26.13 -12.51
N GLN A 387 -0.09 26.62 -11.58
CA GLN A 387 -1.51 26.86 -11.85
C GLN A 387 -1.72 27.92 -12.95
N THR A 388 -0.76 28.82 -13.15
CA THR A 388 -0.74 29.82 -14.24
C THR A 388 -0.66 29.19 -15.63
N ASP A 389 -0.06 28.01 -15.75
CA ASP A 389 0.17 27.31 -17.02
C ASP A 389 -0.98 26.34 -17.35
N GLY A 390 -2.01 26.28 -16.49
CA GLY A 390 -3.22 25.50 -16.73
C GLY A 390 -4.01 26.04 -17.92
N PRO A 391 -4.69 25.18 -18.71
CA PRO A 391 -4.88 23.74 -18.52
C PRO A 391 -3.83 22.86 -19.22
N SER A 392 -2.96 23.43 -20.06
CA SER A 392 -2.05 22.67 -20.92
C SER A 392 -0.75 22.24 -20.27
N PHE A 393 -0.35 22.87 -19.16
CA PHE A 393 0.82 22.54 -18.34
C PHE A 393 2.05 22.08 -19.17
N ARG A 394 2.51 22.96 -20.07
CA ARG A 394 3.53 22.63 -21.09
C ARG A 394 4.86 22.10 -20.53
N LYS A 395 5.18 22.40 -19.27
CA LYS A 395 6.36 21.87 -18.58
C LYS A 395 6.07 20.54 -17.87
N GLY A 396 4.89 20.42 -17.27
CA GLY A 396 4.51 19.28 -16.45
C GLY A 396 4.34 17.99 -17.25
N PHE A 397 3.50 18.00 -18.30
CA PHE A 397 3.19 16.75 -19.01
C PHE A 397 4.39 16.11 -19.72
N PRO A 398 5.25 16.85 -20.46
CA PRO A 398 6.47 16.26 -21.02
C PRO A 398 7.41 15.70 -19.95
N THR A 399 7.48 16.33 -18.78
CA THR A 399 8.29 15.83 -17.65
C THR A 399 7.71 14.52 -17.11
N THR A 400 6.38 14.41 -16.95
CA THR A 400 5.74 13.14 -16.54
C THR A 400 5.95 12.02 -17.55
N PHE A 401 5.95 12.32 -18.85
CA PHE A 401 6.30 11.35 -19.89
C PHE A 401 7.75 10.87 -19.73
N GLY A 402 8.70 11.80 -19.52
CA GLY A 402 10.10 11.48 -19.24
C GLY A 402 10.26 10.60 -17.99
N PHE A 403 9.44 10.81 -16.97
CA PHE A 403 9.42 9.97 -15.77
C PHE A 403 8.93 8.54 -16.04
N ILE A 404 7.88 8.36 -16.84
CA ILE A 404 7.42 7.01 -17.24
C ILE A 404 8.49 6.29 -18.09
N VAL A 405 9.13 6.97 -19.04
CA VAL A 405 10.21 6.37 -19.84
C VAL A 405 11.40 5.97 -18.94
N SER A 406 11.75 6.84 -17.99
CA SER A 406 12.81 6.57 -17.02
C SER A 406 12.46 5.41 -16.09
N SER A 407 11.20 5.25 -15.69
CA SER A 407 10.77 4.14 -14.85
C SER A 407 10.92 2.79 -15.57
N ILE A 408 10.68 2.72 -16.89
CA ILE A 408 10.93 1.53 -17.71
C ILE A 408 12.41 1.15 -17.69
N PHE A 409 13.30 2.14 -17.84
CA PHE A 409 14.75 1.92 -17.78
C PHE A 409 15.16 1.37 -16.41
N PHE A 410 14.72 1.99 -15.33
CA PHE A 410 15.05 1.56 -13.97
C PHE A 410 14.46 0.18 -13.63
N LEU A 411 13.24 -0.14 -14.04
CA LEU A 411 12.63 -1.46 -13.88
C LEU A 411 13.42 -2.55 -14.62
N THR A 412 13.88 -2.25 -15.84
CA THR A 412 14.69 -3.16 -16.65
C THR A 412 16.07 -3.36 -16.02
N ALA A 413 16.70 -2.29 -15.55
CA ALA A 413 17.97 -2.37 -14.81
C ALA A 413 17.82 -3.19 -13.52
N MET A 414 16.76 -2.96 -12.75
CA MET A 414 16.44 -3.71 -11.53
C MET A 414 16.31 -5.20 -11.82
N PHE A 415 15.62 -5.56 -12.91
CA PHE A 415 15.49 -6.93 -13.36
C PHE A 415 16.84 -7.58 -13.72
N ILE A 416 17.66 -6.90 -14.53
CA ILE A 416 18.98 -7.41 -14.95
C ILE A 416 19.89 -7.65 -13.74
N PHE A 417 19.95 -6.70 -12.80
CA PHE A 417 20.77 -6.83 -11.61
C PHE A 417 20.27 -7.92 -10.67
N HIS A 418 18.95 -8.06 -10.53
CA HIS A 418 18.37 -9.16 -9.77
C HIS A 418 18.73 -10.52 -10.38
N GLN A 419 18.60 -10.68 -11.70
CA GLN A 419 19.00 -11.92 -12.40
C GLN A 419 20.49 -12.22 -12.25
N ARG A 420 21.35 -11.19 -12.34
CA ARG A 420 22.79 -11.33 -12.09
C ARG A 420 23.07 -11.78 -10.66
N GLN A 421 22.36 -11.24 -9.67
CA GLN A 421 22.49 -11.66 -8.28
C GLN A 421 22.08 -13.13 -8.10
N VAL A 422 20.92 -13.53 -8.64
CA VAL A 422 20.44 -14.92 -8.58
C VAL A 422 21.46 -15.88 -9.22
N LYS A 423 22.03 -15.52 -10.37
CA LYS A 423 23.09 -16.32 -11.01
C LYS A 423 24.36 -16.43 -10.15
N ARG A 424 24.80 -15.32 -9.51
CA ARG A 424 25.95 -15.32 -8.60
C ARG A 424 25.70 -16.14 -7.34
N ASP A 425 24.50 -16.10 -6.78
CA ASP A 425 24.12 -16.87 -5.60
C ASP A 425 24.14 -18.38 -5.93
N LYS A 426 23.57 -18.78 -7.08
CA LYS A 426 23.65 -20.16 -7.60
C LYS A 426 25.10 -20.62 -7.83
N ALA A 427 25.93 -19.76 -8.42
CA ALA A 427 27.34 -20.07 -8.68
C ALA A 427 28.18 -20.25 -7.41
N LYS A 428 27.75 -19.66 -6.28
CA LYS A 428 28.40 -19.82 -4.97
C LYS A 428 27.94 -21.06 -4.20
N GLY A 429 27.11 -21.92 -4.79
CA GLY A 429 26.51 -23.04 -4.09
C GLY A 429 25.54 -22.63 -2.98
N ILE A 430 25.14 -21.34 -2.94
CA ILE A 430 24.01 -20.90 -2.12
C ILE A 430 22.75 -21.28 -2.90
N THR A 431 22.52 -22.58 -3.00
CA THR A 431 21.25 -23.12 -3.47
C THR A 431 20.19 -22.62 -2.51
N SER A 432 19.06 -22.18 -3.04
CA SER A 432 17.85 -21.94 -2.26
C SER A 432 17.38 -23.30 -1.71
N VAL A 433 17.99 -23.74 -0.62
CA VAL A 433 17.64 -24.98 0.08
C VAL A 433 16.32 -24.76 0.82
N GLU A 434 15.38 -25.67 0.52
CA GLU A 434 14.21 -26.08 1.31
C GLU A 434 13.08 -25.07 1.55
N ALA A 435 12.24 -24.91 0.53
CA ALA A 435 10.85 -24.50 0.68
C ALA A 435 9.91 -25.68 1.06
N GLY A 436 10.44 -26.77 1.61
CA GLY A 436 9.66 -27.93 2.04
C GLY A 436 10.57 -28.99 2.63
N GLN A 437 10.26 -29.41 3.86
CA GLN A 437 11.02 -30.29 4.76
C GLN A 437 12.15 -29.60 5.53
N VAL A 438 11.77 -29.04 6.67
CA VAL A 438 12.66 -28.92 7.83
C VAL A 438 12.02 -29.80 8.89
N GLU A 439 12.74 -30.84 9.32
CA GLU A 439 12.36 -31.67 10.48
C GLU A 439 12.11 -30.78 11.70
N PRO A 440 11.14 -31.11 12.56
CA PRO A 440 10.87 -30.31 13.73
C PRO A 440 12.10 -30.30 14.64
N VAL A 441 12.72 -29.13 14.78
CA VAL A 441 13.67 -28.88 15.88
C VAL A 441 12.87 -29.07 17.17
N SER A 442 13.15 -30.14 17.89
CA SER A 442 12.58 -30.41 19.22
C SER A 442 13.01 -29.27 20.15
N LEU A 443 12.02 -28.48 20.58
CA LEU A 443 12.20 -27.36 21.50
C LEU A 443 12.45 -27.80 22.95
N ASP A 444 12.53 -29.11 23.20
CA ASP A 444 12.66 -29.67 24.55
C ASP A 444 14.10 -29.56 25.10
N ALA A 445 15.12 -29.50 24.23
CA ALA A 445 16.52 -29.48 24.67
C ALA A 445 16.97 -28.12 25.25
N ASP A 446 16.41 -27.00 24.78
CA ASP A 446 16.83 -25.66 25.21
C ASP A 446 16.12 -25.17 26.49
N VAL A 447 15.09 -25.90 26.95
CA VAL A 447 14.38 -25.61 28.20
C VAL A 447 15.02 -26.37 29.38
N GLU A 448 15.43 -27.61 29.19
CA GLU A 448 16.13 -28.39 30.23
C GLU A 448 17.49 -27.76 30.60
N GLU A 449 18.26 -27.24 29.62
CA GLU A 449 19.57 -26.61 29.92
C GLU A 449 19.46 -25.28 30.70
N LYS A 450 18.26 -24.68 30.76
CA LYS A 450 17.98 -23.47 31.56
C LYS A 450 17.41 -23.77 32.94
N GLU A 451 16.83 -24.94 33.16
CA GLU A 451 16.41 -25.38 34.49
C GLU A 451 17.57 -25.98 35.28
N GLU A 452 18.50 -26.69 34.62
CA GLU A 452 19.69 -27.27 35.29
C GLU A 452 20.73 -26.21 35.73
N LYS A 453 20.71 -25.01 35.12
CA LYS A 453 21.53 -23.86 35.56
C LYS A 453 20.84 -23.00 36.63
N ARG A 454 19.65 -23.39 37.09
CA ARG A 454 18.86 -22.67 38.11
C ARG A 454 18.54 -23.48 39.36
N SER A 455 18.86 -24.78 39.36
CA SER A 455 19.09 -25.59 40.57
C SER A 455 20.54 -25.51 41.01
#